data_AF-A0A212F4R8-F1
#
_entry.id   AF-A0A212F4R8-F1
#
_cell.length_a   1.000
_cell.length_b   1.000
_cell.length_c   1.000
_cell.angle_alpha   90.00
_cell.angle_beta   90.00
_cell.angle_gamma   90.00
#
_symmetry.space_group_name_H-M   'P 1'
#
loop_
_entity.id
_entity.type
_entity.pdbx_description
1 polymer ?
#
loop_
_entity_poly.entity_id
_entity_poly.type
_entity_poly.pdbx_seq_one_letter_code
_entity_poly.pdbx_strand_id
1 'polypeptide(L)'
;MKWKNKLFLLTLIAIKLVDEPAPEVTIAQGTLIGKISSDGTFFEYLGIPYATTNSSTRFRAPGPPPSWTGLFKAVEESSSCPQNSFFGELTALRAKKPLQLFFDTQLLHLPCVESTIAEEEPVITDLPFNLYKNISKDIDVIYGSTSKEGFLLIAGDTNETLAERHGRYLFASDLRFSSDEEGFVTSKKVENFYFGDDVINMSQILKVAEFYTQLYFEIPAIFETECLIDKTQSKVYNYIFNYSGQRNFMKLRSGYYNEPGASHADDLFYLFRGSLIPPIFTKQDKKIIDYMTTLWTNFAKYGDPTPDWTNSVLKWEPSKKHNMKFLYIDDVPKIGSMPNNDAFHLWKNIYDKYRKTDI
;
A
#
# COMPACT_ATOMS: atom_id res chain seq x y z
N MET A 1 -59.88 -5.21 6.42
CA MET A 1 -59.09 -5.68 5.24
C MET A 1 -57.73 -4.99 5.04
N LYS A 2 -57.29 -4.04 5.89
CA LYS A 2 -56.04 -3.26 5.67
C LYS A 2 -54.76 -3.86 6.29
N TRP A 3 -54.85 -4.90 7.12
CA TRP A 3 -53.68 -5.50 7.79
C TRP A 3 -53.05 -6.66 7.01
N LYS A 4 -53.83 -7.36 6.16
CA LYS A 4 -53.31 -8.45 5.31
C LYS A 4 -52.25 -7.95 4.32
N ASN A 5 -52.44 -6.75 3.76
CA ASN A 5 -51.52 -6.19 2.76
C ASN A 5 -50.20 -5.67 3.38
N LYS A 6 -50.23 -5.21 4.64
CA LYS A 6 -49.00 -4.79 5.37
C LYS A 6 -48.16 -5.99 5.82
N LEU A 7 -48.81 -7.10 6.20
CA LEU A 7 -48.13 -8.34 6.57
C LEU A 7 -47.41 -8.97 5.36
N PHE A 8 -48.03 -8.93 4.17
CA PHE A 8 -47.47 -9.45 2.91
C PHE A 8 -46.25 -8.65 2.40
N LEU A 9 -46.23 -7.33 2.64
CA LEU A 9 -45.13 -6.46 2.22
C LEU A 9 -43.88 -6.64 3.12
N LEU A 10 -44.07 -6.90 4.41
CA LEU A 10 -42.97 -7.22 5.35
C LEU A 10 -42.30 -8.57 5.03
N THR A 11 -43.07 -9.57 4.60
CA THR A 11 -42.53 -10.88 4.17
C THR A 11 -41.72 -10.79 2.87
N LEU A 12 -42.11 -9.93 1.91
CA LEU A 12 -41.35 -9.74 0.66
C LEU A 12 -40.01 -9.01 0.86
N ILE A 13 -39.91 -8.14 1.87
CA ILE A 13 -38.66 -7.47 2.23
C ILE A 13 -37.73 -8.42 2.98
N ALA A 14 -38.27 -9.34 3.79
CA ALA A 14 -37.49 -10.35 4.51
C ALA A 14 -36.92 -11.45 3.59
N ILE A 15 -37.56 -11.77 2.46
CA ILE A 15 -37.05 -12.76 1.49
C ILE A 15 -35.68 -12.35 0.91
N LYS A 16 -35.37 -11.04 0.85
CA LYS A 16 -34.04 -10.55 0.43
C LYS A 16 -32.97 -10.58 1.52
N LEU A 17 -33.30 -11.03 2.74
CA LEU A 17 -32.37 -11.10 3.88
C LEU A 17 -31.90 -12.53 4.19
N VAL A 18 -32.42 -13.53 3.48
CA VAL A 18 -32.04 -14.93 3.67
C VAL A 18 -31.27 -15.38 2.43
N ASP A 19 -30.02 -15.76 2.62
CA ASP A 19 -29.19 -16.35 1.56
C ASP A 19 -29.89 -17.57 0.95
N GLU A 20 -30.10 -17.57 -0.37
CA GLU A 20 -30.64 -18.74 -1.07
C GLU A 20 -29.59 -19.85 -1.11
N PRO A 21 -29.92 -21.10 -0.70
CA PRO A 21 -28.95 -22.17 -0.63
C PRO A 21 -28.48 -22.61 -2.02
N ALA A 22 -27.17 -22.77 -2.18
CA ALA A 22 -26.59 -23.44 -3.35
C ALA A 22 -26.73 -24.97 -3.22
N PRO A 23 -26.47 -25.73 -4.30
CA PRO A 23 -26.40 -27.19 -4.22
C PRO A 23 -25.39 -27.69 -3.18
N GLU A 24 -25.63 -28.87 -2.63
CA GLU A 24 -24.63 -29.53 -1.79
C GLU A 24 -23.44 -30.03 -2.63
N VAL A 25 -22.24 -29.89 -2.09
CA VAL A 25 -20.99 -30.34 -2.70
C VAL A 25 -20.23 -31.20 -1.70
N THR A 26 -19.74 -32.36 -2.13
CA THR A 26 -18.86 -33.20 -1.31
C THR A 26 -17.42 -32.99 -1.73
N ILE A 27 -16.57 -32.62 -0.77
CA ILE A 27 -15.11 -32.53 -0.90
C ILE A 27 -14.44 -33.55 0.02
N ALA A 28 -13.10 -33.64 -0.03
CA ALA A 28 -12.35 -34.60 0.77
C ALA A 28 -12.57 -34.46 2.29
N GLN A 29 -12.83 -33.23 2.77
CA GLN A 29 -13.03 -32.91 4.18
C GLN A 29 -14.46 -33.19 4.68
N GLY A 30 -15.44 -33.31 3.78
CA GLY A 30 -16.86 -33.48 4.12
C GLY A 30 -17.81 -32.88 3.10
N THR A 31 -19.11 -32.87 3.43
CA THR A 31 -20.15 -32.27 2.58
C THR A 31 -20.43 -30.85 3.04
N LEU A 32 -20.65 -29.95 2.09
CA LEU A 32 -20.89 -28.53 2.34
C LEU A 32 -22.05 -27.99 1.51
N ILE A 33 -22.71 -26.96 2.03
CA ILE A 33 -23.75 -26.19 1.35
C ILE A 33 -23.35 -24.72 1.32
N GLY A 34 -23.40 -24.13 0.14
CA GLY A 34 -23.07 -22.73 -0.09
C GLY A 34 -24.32 -21.86 -0.21
N LYS A 35 -24.17 -20.71 -0.84
CA LYS A 35 -25.26 -19.81 -1.22
C LYS A 35 -25.16 -19.38 -2.67
N ILE A 36 -26.25 -18.87 -3.21
CA ILE A 36 -26.24 -18.19 -4.50
C ILE A 36 -25.69 -16.77 -4.28
N SER A 37 -24.84 -16.29 -5.19
CA SER A 37 -24.29 -14.93 -5.14
C SER A 37 -25.41 -13.88 -5.09
N SER A 38 -25.12 -12.71 -4.54
CA SER A 38 -26.11 -11.63 -4.38
C SER A 38 -26.77 -11.17 -5.69
N ASP A 39 -26.10 -11.36 -6.83
CA ASP A 39 -26.61 -11.06 -8.16
C ASP A 39 -27.20 -12.28 -8.90
N GLY A 40 -27.19 -13.46 -8.27
CA GLY A 40 -27.75 -14.70 -8.80
C GLY A 40 -26.89 -15.40 -9.84
N THR A 41 -25.66 -14.93 -10.11
CA THR A 41 -24.87 -15.37 -11.27
C THR A 41 -23.93 -16.55 -11.01
N PHE A 42 -23.56 -16.82 -9.75
CA PHE A 42 -22.70 -17.95 -9.39
C PHE A 42 -23.04 -18.52 -8.00
N PHE A 43 -22.49 -19.69 -7.69
CA PHE A 43 -22.57 -20.29 -6.36
C PHE A 43 -21.33 -19.92 -5.54
N GLU A 44 -21.56 -19.50 -4.31
CA GLU A 44 -20.55 -19.11 -3.33
C GLU A 44 -20.43 -20.19 -2.26
N TYR A 45 -19.21 -20.68 -2.04
CA TYR A 45 -18.87 -21.58 -0.95
C TYR A 45 -17.73 -20.96 -0.14
N LEU A 46 -18.09 -20.23 0.91
CA LEU A 46 -17.22 -19.35 1.69
C LEU A 46 -16.80 -19.98 3.01
N GLY A 47 -15.64 -19.56 3.54
CA GLY A 47 -15.19 -19.93 4.88
C GLY A 47 -14.79 -21.40 5.05
N ILE A 48 -14.55 -22.13 3.96
CA ILE A 48 -14.10 -23.53 4.01
C ILE A 48 -12.68 -23.60 4.60
N PRO A 49 -12.47 -24.32 5.72
CA PRO A 49 -11.13 -24.49 6.29
C PRO A 49 -10.21 -25.24 5.32
N TYR A 50 -9.14 -24.59 4.87
CA TYR A 50 -8.17 -25.17 3.94
C TYR A 50 -6.91 -25.72 4.63
N ALA A 51 -6.71 -25.43 5.92
CA ALA A 51 -5.53 -25.79 6.68
C ALA A 51 -5.82 -25.85 8.19
N THR A 52 -4.97 -26.55 8.95
CA THR A 52 -4.90 -26.45 10.42
C THR A 52 -3.61 -25.75 10.87
N THR A 53 -3.67 -25.07 12.02
CA THR A 53 -2.52 -24.39 12.62
C THR A 53 -2.59 -24.43 14.15
N ASN A 54 -1.43 -24.38 14.81
CA ASN A 54 -1.26 -24.31 16.26
C ASN A 54 -0.22 -23.23 16.59
N SER A 55 -0.32 -22.59 17.75
CA SER A 55 0.69 -21.65 18.24
C SER A 55 2.09 -22.24 18.31
N SER A 56 2.24 -23.56 18.53
CA SER A 56 3.54 -24.24 18.54
C SER A 56 4.10 -24.52 17.14
N THR A 57 3.28 -24.42 16.09
CA THR A 57 3.68 -24.60 14.68
C THR A 57 3.65 -23.29 13.92
N ARG A 58 3.69 -22.16 14.62
CA ARG A 58 3.78 -20.84 14.00
C ARG A 58 5.04 -20.77 13.13
N PHE A 59 4.91 -20.20 11.92
CA PHE A 59 5.97 -20.12 10.91
C PHE A 59 6.43 -21.46 10.31
N ARG A 60 5.58 -22.49 10.41
CA ARG A 60 5.77 -23.77 9.70
C ARG A 60 4.70 -23.95 8.64
N ALA A 61 4.93 -24.88 7.72
CA ALA A 61 3.91 -25.34 6.79
C ALA A 61 2.59 -25.69 7.53
N PRO A 62 1.44 -25.26 7.02
CA PRO A 62 0.16 -25.56 7.65
C PRO A 62 -0.10 -27.07 7.68
N GLY A 63 -0.81 -27.52 8.72
CA GLY A 63 -1.29 -28.89 8.79
C GLY A 63 -2.46 -29.14 7.82
N PRO A 64 -2.83 -30.40 7.58
CA PRO A 64 -3.95 -30.75 6.72
C PRO A 64 -5.26 -30.09 7.20
N PRO A 65 -6.22 -29.81 6.31
CA PRO A 65 -7.49 -29.22 6.69
C PRO A 65 -8.27 -30.14 7.64
N PRO A 66 -9.06 -29.59 8.57
CA PRO A 66 -9.92 -30.40 9.42
C PRO A 66 -11.01 -31.07 8.58
N SER A 67 -11.36 -32.32 8.93
CA SER A 67 -12.54 -33.00 8.38
C SER A 67 -13.73 -32.82 9.33
N TRP A 68 -14.94 -32.86 8.79
CA TRP A 68 -16.18 -32.73 9.57
C TRP A 68 -17.20 -33.79 9.18
N THR A 69 -18.09 -34.09 10.13
CA THR A 69 -19.25 -34.93 9.90
C THR A 69 -20.50 -34.07 9.74
N GLY A 70 -21.37 -34.44 8.80
CA GLY A 70 -22.59 -33.69 8.50
C GLY A 70 -22.36 -32.59 7.46
N LEU A 71 -23.30 -31.65 7.39
CA LEU A 71 -23.32 -30.58 6.40
C LEU A 71 -22.67 -29.31 6.93
N PHE A 72 -21.57 -28.89 6.31
CA PHE A 72 -20.88 -27.63 6.63
C PHE A 72 -21.52 -26.46 5.89
N LYS A 73 -21.87 -25.39 6.61
CA LYS A 73 -22.50 -24.21 6.02
C LYS A 73 -21.44 -23.22 5.53
N ALA A 74 -21.08 -23.31 4.26
CA ALA A 74 -20.04 -22.51 3.61
C ALA A 74 -20.59 -21.16 3.12
N VAL A 75 -21.08 -20.31 4.03
CA VAL A 75 -21.70 -19.02 3.67
C VAL A 75 -21.10 -17.82 4.39
N GLU A 76 -20.23 -18.06 5.38
CA GLU A 76 -19.58 -17.01 6.17
C GLU A 76 -18.20 -16.71 5.60
N GLU A 77 -17.90 -15.43 5.38
CA GLU A 77 -16.53 -14.99 5.11
C GLU A 77 -15.72 -15.19 6.40
N SER A 78 -14.94 -16.26 6.46
CA SER A 78 -14.11 -16.60 7.62
C SER A 78 -13.20 -15.44 8.02
N SER A 79 -13.19 -15.12 9.32
CA SER A 79 -12.15 -14.40 10.07
C SER A 79 -11.18 -13.54 9.24
N SER A 80 -11.52 -12.27 9.04
CA SER A 80 -10.53 -11.29 8.62
C SER A 80 -9.49 -11.10 9.72
N CYS A 81 -8.22 -10.92 9.35
CA CYS A 81 -7.22 -10.48 10.32
C CYS A 81 -7.72 -9.21 11.03
N PRO A 82 -7.43 -9.02 12.34
CA PRO A 82 -7.65 -7.75 13.00
C PRO A 82 -6.87 -6.67 12.26
N GLN A 83 -7.57 -5.95 11.41
CA GLN A 83 -7.09 -4.78 10.71
C GLN A 83 -7.94 -3.63 11.22
N ASN A 84 -7.36 -2.42 11.28
CA ASN A 84 -8.18 -1.23 11.36
C ASN A 84 -9.04 -1.18 10.10
N SER A 85 -10.24 -1.75 10.19
CA SER A 85 -11.13 -1.83 9.04
C SER A 85 -11.61 -0.42 8.74
N PHE A 86 -11.69 -0.11 7.46
CA PHE A 86 -12.26 1.14 6.96
C PHE A 86 -13.75 1.33 7.33
N PHE A 87 -14.40 0.36 8.00
CA PHE A 87 -15.83 0.34 8.34
C PHE A 87 -16.14 0.15 9.84
N GLY A 88 -15.13 0.14 10.73
CA GLY A 88 -15.35 0.04 12.18
C GLY A 88 -14.33 -0.84 12.89
N GLU A 89 -14.08 -0.52 14.16
CA GLU A 89 -13.09 -1.16 15.04
C GLU A 89 -13.38 -2.64 15.24
N LEU A 90 -12.60 -3.51 14.61
CA LEU A 90 -12.39 -4.86 15.11
C LEU A 90 -11.24 -4.80 16.12
N THR A 91 -11.61 -4.65 17.39
CA THR A 91 -10.76 -4.73 18.59
C THR A 91 -9.51 -3.87 18.55
N ALA A 92 -9.61 -2.68 19.14
CA ALA A 92 -8.48 -1.84 19.50
C ALA A 92 -7.55 -2.56 20.50
N LEU A 93 -6.67 -3.43 20.01
CA LEU A 93 -5.34 -3.56 20.61
C LEU A 93 -4.63 -2.24 20.33
N ARG A 94 -4.86 -1.25 21.20
CA ARG A 94 -3.97 -0.10 21.29
C ARG A 94 -2.61 -0.66 21.65
N ALA A 95 -1.74 -0.81 20.66
CA ALA A 95 -0.32 -0.89 20.88
C ALA A 95 0.03 0.19 21.91
N LYS A 96 0.58 -0.19 23.07
CA LYS A 96 1.22 0.80 23.92
C LYS A 96 2.42 1.30 23.13
N LYS A 97 2.25 2.46 22.50
CA LYS A 97 3.32 3.19 21.78
C LYS A 97 4.59 3.12 22.64
N PRO A 98 5.77 2.79 22.08
CA PRO A 98 7.00 3.09 22.79
C PRO A 98 6.98 4.60 23.07
N LEU A 99 6.99 4.98 24.35
CA LEU A 99 7.17 6.38 24.71
C LEU A 99 8.45 6.86 24.01
N GLN A 100 8.41 8.03 23.36
CA GLN A 100 9.53 8.83 22.78
C GLN A 100 9.72 8.85 21.25
N LEU A 101 8.97 8.07 20.45
CA LEU A 101 9.10 8.12 18.97
C LEU A 101 8.15 9.14 18.32
N PHE A 102 8.66 9.87 17.32
CA PHE A 102 7.94 10.92 16.58
C PHE A 102 6.80 10.36 15.71
N PHE A 103 6.87 9.09 15.30
CA PHE A 103 5.92 8.48 14.36
C PHE A 103 5.09 7.32 14.91
N ASP A 104 3.82 7.29 14.50
CA ASP A 104 2.79 6.30 14.86
C ASP A 104 2.79 5.03 13.98
N THR A 105 3.83 4.81 13.17
CA THR A 105 3.85 3.72 12.16
C THR A 105 4.61 2.47 12.59
N GLN A 106 4.91 2.30 13.89
CA GLN A 106 5.30 0.96 14.37
C GLN A 106 4.10 0.03 14.26
N LEU A 107 3.99 -0.62 13.09
CA LEU A 107 3.12 -1.76 12.90
C LEU A 107 3.46 -2.77 14.00
N LEU A 108 2.45 -3.20 14.76
CA LEU A 108 2.61 -4.24 15.79
C LEU A 108 3.24 -5.51 15.20
N HIS A 109 2.98 -5.77 13.92
CA HIS A 109 3.53 -6.85 13.14
C HIS A 109 4.10 -6.26 11.85
N LEU A 110 5.41 -6.38 11.67
CA LEU A 110 6.13 -5.99 10.46
C LEU A 110 6.96 -7.17 9.94
N PRO A 111 7.29 -7.21 8.64
CA PRO A 111 8.31 -8.12 8.13
C PRO A 111 9.61 -7.95 8.92
N CYS A 112 10.21 -9.04 9.37
CA CYS A 112 11.45 -9.03 10.14
C CYS A 112 12.40 -10.10 9.63
N VAL A 113 13.67 -9.99 9.99
CA VAL A 113 14.64 -11.07 9.72
C VAL A 113 14.22 -12.32 10.48
N GLU A 114 14.10 -13.42 9.75
CA GLU A 114 13.57 -14.67 10.27
C GLU A 114 14.63 -15.41 11.08
N SER A 115 14.19 -15.96 12.22
CA SER A 115 14.99 -16.98 12.91
C SER A 115 14.98 -18.26 12.10
N THR A 116 16.11 -18.95 12.00
CA THR A 116 16.17 -20.24 11.31
C THR A 116 15.34 -21.29 12.05
N ILE A 117 14.38 -21.90 11.36
CA ILE A 117 13.56 -23.01 11.86
C ILE A 117 13.97 -24.27 11.11
N ALA A 118 14.23 -25.36 11.82
CA ALA A 118 14.61 -26.62 11.19
C ALA A 118 13.52 -27.09 10.21
N GLU A 119 13.95 -27.52 9.02
CA GLU A 119 13.09 -28.00 7.92
C GLU A 119 12.21 -26.94 7.24
N GLU A 120 12.33 -25.66 7.62
CA GLU A 120 11.60 -24.55 6.99
C GLU A 120 12.56 -23.62 6.25
N GLU A 121 12.16 -23.17 5.05
CA GLU A 121 12.93 -22.21 4.25
C GLU A 121 12.57 -20.78 4.67
N PRO A 122 13.52 -19.98 5.18
CA PRO A 122 13.27 -18.58 5.53
C PRO A 122 13.15 -17.70 4.27
N VAL A 123 12.25 -16.72 4.30
CA VAL A 123 12.04 -15.75 3.21
C VAL A 123 12.95 -14.53 3.38
N ILE A 124 12.97 -13.93 4.58
CA ILE A 124 13.75 -12.74 4.91
C ILE A 124 14.95 -13.14 5.77
N THR A 125 16.06 -13.48 5.12
CA THR A 125 17.27 -14.02 5.77
C THR A 125 18.24 -12.96 6.27
N ASP A 126 18.09 -11.72 5.86
CA ASP A 126 18.94 -10.59 6.22
C ASP A 126 18.11 -9.29 6.14
N LEU A 127 18.66 -8.17 6.59
CA LEU A 127 18.04 -6.87 6.43
C LEU A 127 17.72 -6.60 4.95
N PRO A 128 16.53 -6.07 4.61
CA PRO A 128 16.12 -5.86 3.22
C PRO A 128 17.17 -5.11 2.37
N PHE A 129 17.85 -4.13 2.96
CA PHE A 129 18.92 -3.41 2.28
C PHE A 129 20.10 -4.31 1.88
N ASN A 130 20.52 -5.23 2.75
CA ASN A 130 21.62 -6.16 2.45
C ASN A 130 21.23 -7.13 1.33
N LEU A 131 20.00 -7.66 1.40
CA LEU A 131 19.45 -8.53 0.34
C LEU A 131 19.42 -7.80 -0.99
N TYR A 132 18.91 -6.56 -1.00
CA TYR A 132 18.76 -5.77 -2.21
C TYR A 132 20.12 -5.32 -2.78
N LYS A 133 21.08 -4.95 -1.93
CA LYS A 133 22.44 -4.59 -2.34
C LYS A 133 23.18 -5.74 -3.03
N ASN A 134 22.80 -6.98 -2.73
CA ASN A 134 23.39 -8.19 -3.28
C ASN A 134 22.57 -8.79 -4.44
N ILE A 135 21.60 -8.05 -4.97
CA ILE A 135 20.84 -8.48 -6.14
C ILE A 135 21.77 -8.66 -7.35
N SER A 136 21.65 -9.80 -8.01
CA SER A 136 22.49 -10.19 -9.16
C SER A 136 21.68 -10.63 -10.37
N LYS A 137 20.36 -10.73 -10.23
CA LYS A 137 19.46 -11.10 -11.32
C LYS A 137 18.99 -9.84 -12.04
N ASP A 138 19.01 -9.89 -13.36
CA ASP A 138 18.43 -8.86 -14.21
C ASP A 138 16.91 -9.06 -14.27
N ILE A 139 16.16 -8.15 -13.64
CA ILE A 139 14.70 -8.14 -13.64
C ILE A 139 14.25 -6.73 -13.96
N ASP A 140 13.65 -6.55 -15.13
CA ASP A 140 13.03 -5.28 -15.53
C ASP A 140 11.87 -4.95 -14.58
N VAL A 141 11.78 -3.69 -14.12
CA VAL A 141 10.79 -3.25 -13.13
C VAL A 141 10.22 -1.87 -13.44
N ILE A 142 8.99 -1.64 -13.00
CA ILE A 142 8.37 -0.31 -12.89
C ILE A 142 8.26 0.06 -11.41
N TYR A 143 8.88 1.16 -11.01
CA TYR A 143 8.65 1.80 -9.72
C TYR A 143 7.85 3.07 -9.89
N GLY A 144 7.05 3.43 -8.89
CA GLY A 144 6.46 4.75 -8.85
C GLY A 144 5.74 5.03 -7.56
N SER A 145 5.37 6.30 -7.44
CA SER A 145 4.64 6.86 -6.32
C SER A 145 3.58 7.84 -6.82
N THR A 146 2.60 8.12 -5.98
CA THR A 146 1.69 9.24 -6.18
C THR A 146 2.35 10.55 -5.71
N SER A 147 1.90 11.70 -6.20
CA SER A 147 2.56 12.97 -5.90
C SER A 147 2.30 13.50 -4.48
N LYS A 148 1.32 12.93 -3.77
CA LYS A 148 0.89 13.32 -2.41
C LYS A 148 0.55 12.09 -1.56
N GLU A 149 1.41 11.07 -1.58
CA GLU A 149 1.28 9.83 -0.77
C GLU A 149 0.92 10.13 0.69
N GLY A 150 1.60 11.14 1.27
CA GLY A 150 1.45 11.53 2.66
C GLY A 150 0.06 12.01 3.07
N PHE A 151 -0.83 12.37 2.14
CA PHE A 151 -2.23 12.71 2.45
C PHE A 151 -2.96 11.58 3.20
N LEU A 152 -2.61 10.32 2.92
CA LEU A 152 -3.13 9.17 3.66
C LEU A 152 -2.76 9.25 5.15
N LEU A 153 -1.54 9.67 5.45
CA LEU A 153 -0.95 9.61 6.78
C LEU A 153 -1.34 10.80 7.66
N ILE A 154 -1.73 11.93 7.06
CA ILE A 154 -2.16 13.13 7.79
C ILE A 154 -3.69 13.23 7.96
N ALA A 155 -4.48 12.32 7.37
CA ALA A 155 -5.94 12.41 7.35
C ALA A 155 -6.61 12.49 8.74
N GLY A 156 -5.96 11.95 9.77
CA GLY A 156 -6.45 11.94 11.15
C GLY A 156 -5.73 12.92 12.09
N ASP A 157 -4.84 13.77 11.58
CA ASP A 157 -4.02 14.64 12.43
C ASP A 157 -4.79 15.85 12.97
N THR A 158 -4.47 16.22 14.21
CA THR A 158 -4.99 17.38 14.93
C THR A 158 -3.84 18.22 15.49
N ASN A 159 -4.13 19.43 16.00
CA ASN A 159 -3.09 20.21 16.66
C ASN A 159 -2.48 19.48 17.86
N GLU A 160 -3.27 18.68 18.57
CA GLU A 160 -2.82 17.89 19.72
C GLU A 160 -1.87 16.77 19.26
N THR A 161 -2.22 16.01 18.21
CA THR A 161 -1.35 14.94 17.69
C THR A 161 -0.05 15.50 17.11
N LEU A 162 -0.09 16.68 16.50
CA LEU A 162 1.10 17.37 15.98
C LEU A 162 1.97 17.95 17.09
N ALA A 163 1.36 18.58 18.11
CA ALA A 163 2.09 19.10 19.26
C ALA A 163 2.83 18.00 20.01
N GLU A 164 2.22 16.81 20.08
CA GLU A 164 2.86 15.63 20.66
C GLU A 164 4.15 15.21 19.93
N ARG A 165 4.32 15.53 18.65
CA ARG A 165 5.51 15.16 17.86
C ARG A 165 6.72 16.03 18.19
N HIS A 166 6.52 17.25 18.69
CA HIS A 166 7.63 18.17 18.99
C HIS A 166 8.64 17.57 19.96
N GLY A 167 9.91 17.57 19.56
CA GLY A 167 11.02 17.09 20.39
C GLY A 167 11.13 15.56 20.49
N ARG A 168 10.33 14.80 19.73
CA ARG A 168 10.47 13.34 19.65
C ARG A 168 11.53 12.93 18.64
N TYR A 169 12.02 11.70 18.81
CA TYR A 169 13.03 11.14 17.92
C TYR A 169 12.42 10.78 16.55
N LEU A 170 12.96 11.37 15.48
CA LEU A 170 12.39 11.27 14.13
C LEU A 170 12.54 9.86 13.54
N PHE A 171 13.69 9.22 13.75
CA PHE A 171 14.03 8.02 12.99
C PHE A 171 13.46 6.74 13.61
N ALA A 172 13.19 5.76 12.76
CA ALA A 172 12.84 4.41 13.20
C ALA A 172 14.11 3.60 13.56
N SER A 173 13.92 2.34 13.94
CA SER A 173 14.98 1.44 14.40
C SER A 173 15.93 0.96 13.28
N ASP A 174 15.69 1.38 12.04
CA ASP A 174 16.49 1.07 10.86
C ASP A 174 17.75 1.95 10.74
N LEU A 175 17.84 3.02 11.54
CA LEU A 175 19.05 3.82 11.71
C LEU A 175 19.70 3.57 13.08
N ARG A 176 21.03 3.45 13.08
CA ARG A 176 21.87 3.30 14.28
C ARG A 176 22.82 4.47 14.41
N PHE A 177 22.64 5.24 15.47
CA PHE A 177 23.48 6.40 15.80
C PHE A 177 24.51 6.04 16.86
N SER A 178 25.62 6.77 16.91
CA SER A 178 26.67 6.54 17.92
C SER A 178 26.25 6.98 19.33
N SER A 179 25.30 7.92 19.41
CA SER A 179 24.74 8.45 20.65
C SER A 179 23.37 9.07 20.39
N ASP A 180 22.57 9.20 21.45
CA ASP A 180 21.27 9.89 21.41
C ASP A 180 21.41 11.35 20.94
N GLU A 181 22.51 12.02 21.32
CA GLU A 181 22.81 13.39 20.90
C GLU A 181 23.02 13.50 19.38
N GLU A 182 23.78 12.59 18.77
CA GLU A 182 23.98 12.57 17.32
C GLU A 182 22.65 12.34 16.58
N GLY A 183 21.82 11.45 17.13
CA GLY A 183 20.48 11.19 16.64
C GLY A 183 19.55 12.41 16.74
N PHE A 184 19.58 13.11 17.87
CA PHE A 184 18.80 14.34 18.08
C PHE A 184 19.24 15.47 17.13
N VAL A 185 20.55 15.70 17.01
CA VAL A 185 21.10 16.68 16.06
C VAL A 185 20.71 16.34 14.62
N THR A 186 20.74 15.07 14.24
CA THR A 186 20.33 14.64 12.90
C THR A 186 18.82 14.82 12.70
N SER A 187 18.00 14.55 13.72
CA SER A 187 16.55 14.79 13.69
C SER A 187 16.25 16.28 13.47
N LYS A 188 16.94 17.17 14.21
CA LYS A 188 16.79 18.63 14.06
C LYS A 188 17.20 19.14 12.68
N LYS A 189 18.21 18.55 12.05
CA LYS A 189 18.56 18.90 10.65
C LYS A 189 17.42 18.59 9.68
N VAL A 190 16.75 17.46 9.86
CA VAL A 190 15.60 17.10 9.03
C VAL A 190 14.40 17.99 9.33
N GLU A 191 14.09 18.23 10.61
CA GLU A 191 13.03 19.17 11.00
C GLU A 191 13.25 20.55 10.37
N ASN A 192 14.46 21.11 10.48
CA ASN A 192 14.80 22.40 9.89
C ASN A 192 14.71 22.41 8.36
N PHE A 193 15.03 21.29 7.69
CA PHE A 193 14.90 21.18 6.23
C PHE A 193 13.44 21.31 5.78
N TYR A 194 12.51 20.65 6.47
CA TYR A 194 11.10 20.64 6.09
C TYR A 194 10.29 21.81 6.66
N PHE A 195 10.59 22.23 7.88
CA PHE A 195 9.75 23.16 8.64
C PHE A 195 10.48 24.47 8.99
N GLY A 196 11.80 24.56 8.79
CA GLY A 196 12.58 25.71 9.24
C GLY A 196 12.46 25.89 10.75
N ASP A 197 12.30 27.15 11.18
CA ASP A 197 12.10 27.51 12.59
C ASP A 197 10.59 27.50 12.99
N ASP A 198 9.70 27.11 12.08
CA ASP A 198 8.25 27.13 12.33
C ASP A 198 7.83 26.02 13.29
N VAL A 199 6.85 26.33 14.16
CA VAL A 199 6.21 25.32 15.02
C VAL A 199 5.31 24.43 14.16
N ILE A 200 5.60 23.13 14.10
CA ILE A 200 4.73 22.13 13.44
C ILE A 200 3.34 22.16 14.08
N ASN A 201 2.33 22.54 13.31
CA ASN A 201 0.92 22.61 13.67
C ASN A 201 0.05 22.46 12.41
N MET A 202 -1.28 22.54 12.53
CA MET A 202 -2.19 22.31 11.39
C MET A 202 -1.96 23.26 10.20
N SER A 203 -1.39 24.46 10.39
CA SER A 203 -1.01 25.33 9.27
C SER A 203 0.12 24.77 8.40
N GLN A 204 0.95 23.87 8.95
CA GLN A 204 2.08 23.22 8.29
C GLN A 204 1.74 21.81 7.79
N ILE A 205 0.47 21.38 7.87
CA ILE A 205 0.07 19.98 7.63
C ILE A 205 0.44 19.48 6.22
N LEU A 206 0.43 20.36 5.21
CA LEU A 206 0.85 19.99 3.86
C LEU A 206 2.36 19.73 3.76
N LYS A 207 3.19 20.44 4.54
CA LYS A 207 4.63 20.15 4.66
C LYS A 207 4.86 18.82 5.37
N VAL A 208 4.02 18.48 6.35
CA VAL A 208 4.03 17.15 7.01
C VAL A 208 3.69 16.04 6.00
N ALA A 209 2.68 16.24 5.14
CA ALA A 209 2.38 15.30 4.06
C ALA A 209 3.52 15.20 3.04
N GLU A 210 4.18 16.30 2.68
CA GLU A 210 5.33 16.29 1.79
C GLU A 210 6.50 15.48 2.39
N PHE A 211 6.82 15.73 3.66
CA PHE A 211 7.79 14.95 4.41
C PHE A 211 7.47 13.45 4.36
N TYR A 212 6.22 13.06 4.62
CA TYR A 212 5.81 11.65 4.57
C TYR A 212 5.87 11.05 3.17
N THR A 213 5.49 11.84 2.16
CA THR A 213 5.57 11.43 0.75
C THR A 213 7.01 11.08 0.39
N GLN A 214 7.95 11.94 0.79
CA GLN A 214 9.35 11.77 0.48
C GLN A 214 9.99 10.63 1.29
N LEU A 215 9.80 10.61 2.62
CA LEU A 215 10.43 9.63 3.50
C LEU A 215 9.94 8.20 3.26
N TYR A 216 8.63 7.98 3.17
CA TYR A 216 8.07 6.62 3.20
C TYR A 216 7.83 6.01 1.83
N PHE A 217 7.78 6.81 0.76
CA PHE A 217 7.36 6.32 -0.55
C PHE A 217 8.34 6.72 -1.66
N GLU A 218 8.54 8.02 -1.88
CA GLU A 218 9.28 8.51 -3.04
C GLU A 218 10.77 8.14 -2.97
N ILE A 219 11.46 8.47 -1.87
CA ILE A 219 12.91 8.28 -1.76
C ILE A 219 13.32 6.81 -1.66
N PRO A 220 12.63 5.95 -0.90
CA PRO A 220 12.91 4.51 -0.93
C PRO A 220 12.86 3.92 -2.35
N ALA A 221 11.86 4.29 -3.16
CA ALA A 221 11.76 3.84 -4.56
C ALA A 221 12.93 4.35 -5.43
N ILE A 222 13.42 5.56 -5.16
CA ILE A 222 14.61 6.10 -5.84
C ILE A 222 15.88 5.36 -5.42
N PHE A 223 16.06 5.01 -4.14
CA PHE A 223 17.19 4.18 -3.70
C PHE A 223 17.17 2.79 -4.34
N GLU A 224 15.98 2.19 -4.44
CA GLU A 224 15.80 0.91 -5.13
C GLU A 224 16.16 0.99 -6.62
N THR A 225 15.79 2.10 -7.27
CA THR A 225 16.21 2.41 -8.64
C THR A 225 17.72 2.57 -8.76
N GLU A 226 18.35 3.36 -7.87
CA GLU A 226 19.81 3.58 -7.86
C GLU A 226 20.56 2.25 -7.74
N CYS A 227 20.14 1.40 -6.80
CA CYS A 227 20.81 0.13 -6.55
C CYS A 227 20.64 -0.86 -7.71
N LEU A 228 19.46 -0.98 -8.33
CA LEU A 228 19.29 -1.88 -9.48
C LEU A 228 20.11 -1.44 -10.70
N ILE A 229 20.07 -0.16 -11.05
CA ILE A 229 20.81 0.35 -12.21
C ILE A 229 22.32 0.24 -12.01
N ASP A 230 22.78 0.30 -10.76
CA ASP A 230 24.19 0.15 -10.41
C ASP A 230 24.71 -1.28 -10.43
N LYS A 231 23.84 -2.26 -10.19
CA LYS A 231 24.21 -3.66 -9.96
C LYS A 231 23.84 -4.60 -11.10
N THR A 232 22.90 -4.21 -11.94
CA THR A 232 22.26 -5.09 -12.92
C THR A 232 22.19 -4.41 -14.28
N GLN A 233 21.79 -5.15 -15.31
CA GLN A 233 21.42 -4.62 -16.63
C GLN A 233 19.90 -4.44 -16.77
N SER A 234 19.15 -4.51 -15.67
CA SER A 234 17.70 -4.35 -15.63
C SER A 234 17.27 -2.99 -16.16
N LYS A 235 16.18 -2.97 -16.93
CA LYS A 235 15.47 -1.74 -17.28
C LYS A 235 14.59 -1.33 -16.11
N VAL A 236 14.90 -0.18 -15.52
CA VAL A 236 14.11 0.40 -14.43
C VAL A 236 13.33 1.59 -14.96
N TYR A 237 12.01 1.48 -14.97
CA TYR A 237 11.10 2.56 -15.37
C TYR A 237 10.52 3.22 -14.13
N ASN A 238 10.56 4.56 -14.06
CA ASN A 238 10.04 5.30 -12.91
C ASN A 238 8.86 6.19 -13.31
N TYR A 239 7.82 6.25 -12.50
CA TYR A 239 6.71 7.19 -12.68
C TYR A 239 6.32 7.93 -11.40
N ILE A 240 5.75 9.12 -11.58
CA ILE A 240 5.03 9.86 -10.54
C ILE A 240 3.61 10.07 -11.03
N PHE A 241 2.64 9.51 -10.32
CA PHE A 241 1.23 9.75 -10.61
C PHE A 241 0.78 11.06 -9.95
N ASN A 242 0.55 12.09 -10.77
CA ASN A 242 0.16 13.43 -10.35
C ASN A 242 -1.25 13.84 -10.81
N TYR A 243 -1.91 13.02 -11.63
CA TYR A 243 -3.22 13.34 -12.17
C TYR A 243 -4.26 13.47 -11.06
N SER A 244 -4.95 14.62 -11.04
CA SER A 244 -6.02 14.94 -10.11
C SER A 244 -7.37 14.83 -10.79
N GLY A 245 -7.88 13.60 -10.92
CA GLY A 245 -9.17 13.28 -11.54
C GLY A 245 -10.25 12.87 -10.54
N GLN A 246 -11.39 12.43 -11.08
CA GLN A 246 -12.56 12.05 -10.29
C GLN A 246 -12.40 10.71 -9.57
N ARG A 247 -11.34 9.96 -9.89
CA ARG A 247 -11.04 8.64 -9.31
C ARG A 247 -9.99 8.70 -8.22
N ASN A 248 -9.53 9.89 -7.84
CA ASN A 248 -8.67 10.13 -6.69
C ASN A 248 -9.45 9.98 -5.36
N PHE A 249 -9.96 8.77 -5.14
CA PHE A 249 -10.87 8.45 -4.05
C PHE A 249 -10.19 8.49 -2.68
N MET A 250 -8.90 8.14 -2.59
CA MET A 250 -8.15 8.24 -1.34
C MET A 250 -7.84 9.70 -0.99
N LYS A 251 -7.57 10.55 -1.99
CA LYS A 251 -7.48 11.99 -1.76
C LYS A 251 -8.81 12.58 -1.27
N LEU A 252 -9.93 12.15 -1.85
CA LEU A 252 -11.26 12.55 -1.39
C LEU A 252 -11.50 12.13 0.07
N ARG A 253 -11.18 10.87 0.40
CA ARG A 253 -11.42 10.29 1.73
C ARG A 253 -10.51 10.88 2.82
N SER A 254 -9.29 11.27 2.48
CA SER A 254 -8.35 11.91 3.41
C SER A 254 -8.70 13.37 3.75
N GLY A 255 -9.70 13.95 3.09
CA GLY A 255 -10.15 15.33 3.34
C GLY A 255 -9.42 16.40 2.52
N TYR A 256 -8.48 16.00 1.66
CA TYR A 256 -7.64 16.92 0.85
C TYR A 256 -8.13 17.02 -0.61
N TYR A 257 -9.44 16.92 -0.83
CA TYR A 257 -10.03 16.88 -2.18
C TYR A 257 -9.76 18.15 -3.02
N ASN A 258 -9.55 19.29 -2.38
CA ASN A 258 -9.22 20.57 -3.05
C ASN A 258 -7.73 20.72 -3.37
N GLU A 259 -6.87 19.87 -2.82
CA GLU A 259 -5.44 19.93 -3.06
C GLU A 259 -5.08 19.29 -4.41
N PRO A 260 -4.09 19.82 -5.14
CA PRO A 260 -3.63 19.22 -6.39
C PRO A 260 -2.89 17.91 -6.14
N GLY A 261 -2.69 17.13 -7.21
CA GLY A 261 -1.97 15.86 -7.15
C GLY A 261 -2.85 14.68 -6.75
N ALA A 262 -2.20 13.59 -6.37
CA ALA A 262 -2.85 12.32 -6.05
C ALA A 262 -2.34 11.76 -4.73
N SER A 263 -3.26 11.22 -3.92
CA SER A 263 -2.95 10.56 -2.65
C SER A 263 -2.59 9.10 -2.88
N HIS A 264 -2.05 8.46 -1.85
CA HIS A 264 -1.71 7.04 -1.84
C HIS A 264 -2.86 6.18 -2.38
N ALA A 265 -2.51 5.24 -3.27
CA ALA A 265 -3.41 4.31 -3.95
C ALA A 265 -4.43 4.93 -4.93
N ASP A 266 -4.42 6.24 -5.19
CA ASP A 266 -5.33 6.85 -6.17
C ASP A 266 -5.08 6.35 -7.60
N ASP A 267 -3.83 6.07 -7.94
CA ASP A 267 -3.37 5.51 -9.22
C ASP A 267 -3.97 4.12 -9.51
N LEU A 268 -4.18 3.30 -8.49
CA LEU A 268 -4.81 1.98 -8.60
C LEU A 268 -6.20 2.06 -9.24
N PHE A 269 -6.93 3.15 -9.00
CA PHE A 269 -8.26 3.31 -9.56
C PHE A 269 -8.24 3.63 -11.05
N TYR A 270 -7.09 3.93 -11.63
CA TYR A 270 -6.92 4.08 -13.08
C TYR A 270 -6.45 2.78 -13.75
N LEU A 271 -6.08 1.75 -12.98
CA LEU A 271 -5.77 0.40 -13.45
C LEU A 271 -6.91 -0.59 -13.19
N PHE A 272 -7.58 -0.45 -12.04
CA PHE A 272 -8.57 -1.38 -11.55
C PHE A 272 -9.92 -0.68 -11.30
N ARG A 273 -10.99 -1.43 -11.53
CA ARG A 273 -12.34 -0.99 -11.19
C ARG A 273 -12.57 -1.17 -9.69
N GLY A 274 -12.55 -0.08 -8.93
CA GLY A 274 -12.99 -0.10 -7.52
C GLY A 274 -14.51 -0.31 -7.40
N SER A 275 -14.93 -1.33 -6.64
CA SER A 275 -16.35 -1.65 -6.40
C SER A 275 -17.10 -0.54 -5.65
N LEU A 276 -16.40 0.20 -4.78
CA LEU A 276 -16.96 1.28 -3.96
C LEU A 276 -16.88 2.67 -4.62
N ILE A 277 -16.31 2.77 -5.82
CA ILE A 277 -16.11 4.06 -6.50
C ILE A 277 -17.28 4.30 -7.45
N PRO A 278 -17.97 5.45 -7.35
CA PRO A 278 -19.02 5.82 -8.31
C PRO A 278 -18.52 5.68 -9.75
N PRO A 279 -19.34 5.19 -10.70
CA PRO A 279 -18.94 5.00 -12.09
C PRO A 279 -18.88 6.32 -12.88
N ILE A 280 -18.53 7.43 -12.22
CA ILE A 280 -18.45 8.76 -12.80
C ILE A 280 -16.99 8.99 -13.23
N PHE A 281 -16.80 9.23 -14.52
CA PHE A 281 -15.51 9.57 -15.11
C PHE A 281 -15.70 10.68 -16.14
N THR A 282 -14.79 11.65 -16.12
CA THR A 282 -14.65 12.66 -17.16
C THR A 282 -14.05 12.05 -18.42
N LYS A 283 -14.06 12.81 -19.52
CA LYS A 283 -13.32 12.41 -20.73
C LYS A 283 -11.82 12.26 -20.47
N GLN A 284 -11.28 13.05 -19.54
CA GLN A 284 -9.87 13.00 -19.18
C GLN A 284 -9.55 11.76 -18.34
N ASP A 285 -10.40 11.42 -17.36
CA ASP A 285 -10.23 10.18 -16.58
C ASP A 285 -10.14 8.95 -17.48
N LYS A 286 -10.99 8.87 -18.52
CA LYS A 286 -10.93 7.76 -19.50
C LYS A 286 -9.61 7.70 -20.24
N LYS A 287 -9.08 8.84 -20.69
CA LYS A 287 -7.77 8.89 -21.37
C LYS A 287 -6.65 8.42 -20.45
N ILE A 288 -6.69 8.80 -19.17
CA ILE A 288 -5.69 8.36 -18.19
C ILE A 288 -5.83 6.87 -17.89
N ILE A 289 -7.06 6.32 -17.80
CA ILE A 289 -7.29 4.87 -17.70
C ILE A 289 -6.71 4.13 -18.90
N ASP A 290 -7.04 4.56 -20.12
CA ASP A 290 -6.55 3.93 -21.34
C ASP A 290 -5.02 4.00 -21.43
N TYR A 291 -4.43 5.13 -21.04
CA TYR A 291 -2.98 5.33 -21.00
C TYR A 291 -2.30 4.43 -19.97
N MET A 292 -2.74 4.45 -18.70
CA MET A 292 -2.20 3.62 -17.61
C MET A 292 -2.30 2.14 -17.96
N THR A 293 -3.49 1.65 -18.36
CA THR A 293 -3.68 0.24 -18.69
C THR A 293 -2.85 -0.19 -19.90
N THR A 294 -2.67 0.68 -20.90
CA THR A 294 -1.78 0.41 -22.05
C THR A 294 -0.32 0.27 -21.61
N LEU A 295 0.20 1.20 -20.80
CA LEU A 295 1.60 1.16 -20.33
C LEU A 295 1.89 -0.11 -19.53
N TRP A 296 1.03 -0.48 -18.58
CA TRP A 296 1.21 -1.66 -17.73
C TRP A 296 1.08 -2.96 -18.53
N THR A 297 0.10 -3.06 -19.43
CA THR A 297 -0.07 -4.26 -20.27
C THR A 297 1.04 -4.42 -21.30
N ASN A 298 1.55 -3.32 -21.86
CA ASN A 298 2.73 -3.35 -22.72
C ASN A 298 3.97 -3.82 -21.97
N PHE A 299 4.22 -3.28 -20.78
CA PHE A 299 5.35 -3.72 -19.96
C PHE A 299 5.26 -5.21 -19.64
N ALA A 300 4.08 -5.70 -19.22
CA ALA A 300 3.86 -7.11 -18.95
C ALA A 300 4.08 -8.01 -20.18
N LYS A 301 3.76 -7.52 -21.38
CA LYS A 301 3.87 -8.29 -22.62
C LYS A 301 5.25 -8.23 -23.29
N TYR A 302 5.94 -7.09 -23.19
CA TYR A 302 7.11 -6.78 -23.99
C TYR A 302 8.35 -6.37 -23.18
N GLY A 303 8.23 -6.15 -21.87
CA GLY A 303 9.30 -5.58 -21.04
C GLY A 303 9.64 -4.12 -21.38
N ASP A 304 8.75 -3.43 -22.12
CA ASP A 304 8.83 -2.02 -22.48
C ASP A 304 7.41 -1.44 -22.39
N PRO A 305 7.15 -0.37 -21.61
CA PRO A 305 5.82 0.25 -21.51
C PRO A 305 5.37 0.95 -22.81
N THR A 306 6.32 1.35 -23.67
CA THR A 306 6.05 2.10 -24.91
C THR A 306 6.78 1.49 -26.13
N PRO A 307 6.53 0.20 -26.45
CA PRO A 307 7.25 -0.52 -27.50
C PRO A 307 6.91 0.00 -28.90
N ASP A 308 5.63 0.37 -29.11
CA ASP A 308 5.16 1.14 -30.27
C ASP A 308 4.73 2.53 -29.81
N TRP A 309 5.67 3.47 -29.85
CA TRP A 309 5.43 4.84 -29.40
C TRP A 309 4.64 5.68 -30.41
N THR A 310 4.30 5.14 -31.60
CA THR A 310 3.49 5.88 -32.59
C THR A 310 2.07 6.18 -32.10
N ASN A 311 1.56 5.35 -31.20
CA ASN A 311 0.24 5.50 -30.56
C ASN A 311 0.33 6.00 -29.11
N SER A 312 1.55 6.29 -28.60
CA SER A 312 1.77 6.81 -27.25
C SER A 312 1.98 8.31 -27.28
N VAL A 313 1.64 9.00 -26.18
CA VAL A 313 1.92 10.44 -26.01
C VAL A 313 3.41 10.74 -26.09
N LEU A 314 4.23 9.81 -25.57
CA LEU A 314 5.68 9.93 -25.51
C LEU A 314 6.33 8.54 -25.47
N LYS A 315 7.65 8.52 -25.68
CA LYS A 315 8.49 7.35 -25.41
C LYS A 315 8.95 7.37 -23.96
N TRP A 316 8.61 6.34 -23.20
CA TRP A 316 9.08 6.17 -21.82
C TRP A 316 10.37 5.35 -21.85
N GLU A 317 11.50 6.00 -21.62
CA GLU A 317 12.80 5.34 -21.58
C GLU A 317 13.16 4.93 -20.14
N PRO A 318 13.86 3.81 -19.94
CA PRO A 318 14.31 3.41 -18.62
C PRO A 318 15.36 4.40 -18.07
N SER A 319 15.38 4.53 -16.75
CA SER A 319 16.35 5.32 -16.00
C SER A 319 17.78 4.81 -16.22
N LYS A 320 18.75 5.73 -16.14
CA LYS A 320 20.19 5.44 -16.23
C LYS A 320 20.92 5.99 -15.01
N LYS A 321 22.10 5.42 -14.70
CA LYS A 321 22.89 5.70 -13.48
C LYS A 321 23.11 7.19 -13.18
N HIS A 322 23.32 8.00 -14.21
CA HIS A 322 23.57 9.44 -14.08
C HIS A 322 22.47 10.30 -14.72
N ASN A 323 21.34 9.68 -15.07
CA ASN A 323 20.22 10.34 -15.73
C ASN A 323 18.94 9.52 -15.49
N MET A 324 18.46 9.53 -14.25
CA MET A 324 17.17 8.93 -13.93
C MET A 324 16.05 9.76 -14.55
N LYS A 325 15.13 9.08 -15.23
CA LYS A 325 14.00 9.69 -15.92
C LYS A 325 12.71 9.21 -15.29
N PHE A 326 11.79 10.14 -15.06
CA PHE A 326 10.50 9.87 -14.47
C PHE A 326 9.40 10.23 -15.44
N LEU A 327 8.44 9.31 -15.63
CA LEU A 327 7.18 9.62 -16.28
C LEU A 327 6.25 10.29 -15.28
N TYR A 328 5.97 11.56 -15.48
CA TYR A 328 4.94 12.28 -14.73
C TYR A 328 3.60 12.05 -15.43
N ILE A 329 2.70 11.33 -14.78
CA ILE A 329 1.35 11.03 -15.28
C ILE A 329 0.42 12.09 -14.70
N ASP A 330 0.05 13.05 -15.55
CA ASP A 330 -0.81 14.19 -15.23
C ASP A 330 -1.84 14.38 -16.37
N ASP A 331 -2.53 15.52 -16.45
CA ASP A 331 -3.42 15.85 -17.58
C ASP A 331 -2.75 15.62 -18.94
N VAL A 332 -1.47 15.98 -19.04
CA VAL A 332 -0.61 15.69 -20.19
C VAL A 332 0.65 14.98 -19.66
N PRO A 333 0.83 13.68 -19.96
CA PRO A 333 2.01 12.95 -19.54
C PRO A 333 3.30 13.59 -20.07
N LYS A 334 4.36 13.59 -19.25
CA LYS A 334 5.67 14.13 -19.63
C LYS A 334 6.81 13.33 -18.99
N ILE A 335 7.96 13.30 -19.66
CA ILE A 335 9.21 12.82 -19.05
C ILE A 335 9.90 13.99 -18.36
N GLY A 336 10.33 13.77 -17.12
CA GLY A 336 11.11 14.73 -16.35
C GLY A 336 12.28 14.08 -15.61
N SER A 337 13.02 14.89 -14.87
CA SER A 337 14.07 14.45 -13.97
C SER A 337 13.49 13.86 -12.68
N MET A 338 14.37 13.27 -11.87
CA MET A 338 14.08 12.86 -10.49
C MET A 338 13.41 14.00 -9.69
N PRO A 339 12.32 13.72 -8.95
CA PRO A 339 11.70 14.70 -8.06
C PRO A 339 12.59 14.98 -6.84
N ASN A 340 12.38 16.14 -6.21
CA ASN A 340 12.86 16.47 -4.86
C ASN A 340 14.35 16.15 -4.61
N ASN A 341 15.24 16.60 -5.50
CA ASN A 341 16.66 16.27 -5.46
C ASN A 341 17.35 16.62 -4.13
N ASP A 342 17.00 17.77 -3.53
CA ASP A 342 17.56 18.18 -2.24
C ASP A 342 17.15 17.23 -1.10
N ALA A 343 15.89 16.79 -1.10
CA ALA A 343 15.40 15.81 -0.13
C ALA A 343 16.09 14.45 -0.35
N PHE A 344 16.18 13.99 -1.60
CA PHE A 344 16.91 12.78 -1.94
C PHE A 344 18.34 12.81 -1.38
N HIS A 345 19.07 13.90 -1.57
CA HIS A 345 20.43 14.04 -1.03
C HIS A 345 20.48 14.11 0.50
N LEU A 346 19.53 14.81 1.15
CA LEU A 346 19.41 14.81 2.61
C LEU A 346 19.28 13.39 3.15
N TRP A 347 18.30 12.64 2.64
CA TRP A 347 18.01 11.29 3.10
C TRP A 347 19.12 10.31 2.72
N LYS A 348 19.68 10.41 1.51
CA LYS A 348 20.81 9.58 1.08
C LYS A 348 21.98 9.72 2.05
N ASN A 349 22.36 10.95 2.40
CA ASN A 349 23.46 11.20 3.34
C ASN A 349 23.18 10.60 4.73
N ILE A 350 21.95 10.67 5.21
CA ILE A 350 21.54 10.09 6.50
C ILE A 350 21.63 8.56 6.44
N TYR A 351 21.03 7.93 5.43
CA TYR A 351 21.03 6.47 5.31
C TYR A 351 22.41 5.90 5.00
N ASP A 352 23.23 6.55 4.16
CA ASP A 352 24.59 6.11 3.87
C ASP A 352 25.47 6.10 5.13
N LYS A 353 25.19 6.99 6.09
CA LYS A 353 25.96 7.10 7.34
C LYS A 353 25.43 6.20 8.46
N TYR A 354 24.11 6.14 8.64
CA TYR A 354 23.51 5.57 9.85
C TYR A 354 22.67 4.32 9.62
N ARG A 355 22.46 3.88 8.37
CA ARG A 355 21.64 2.69 8.12
C ARG A 355 22.22 1.48 8.83
N LYS A 356 21.35 0.75 9.55
CA LYS A 356 21.70 -0.53 10.14
C LYS A 356 22.02 -1.54 9.04
N THR A 357 23.16 -2.22 9.14
CA THR A 357 23.60 -3.25 8.18
C THR A 357 23.88 -4.60 8.86
N ASP A 358 23.70 -4.67 10.17
CA ASP A 358 23.84 -5.83 11.03
C ASP A 358 22.53 -6.14 11.78
N ILE A 359 22.24 -7.42 12.03
CA ILE A 359 21.02 -7.90 12.72
C ILE A 359 21.08 -7.62 14.22
#